data_AF-A0A1Q5PTN0-F1
#
_entry.id   AF-A0A1Q5PTN0-F1
#
_cell.length_a   1.000
_cell.length_b   1.000
_cell.length_c   1.000
_cell.angle_alpha   90.00
_cell.angle_beta   90.00
_cell.angle_gamma   90.00
#
_symmetry.space_group_name_H-M   'P 1'
#
loop_
_entity.id
_entity.type
_entity.pdbx_description
1 polymer ?
#
loop_
_entity_poly.entity_id
_entity_poly.type
_entity_poly.pdbx_seq_one_letter_code
_entity_poly.pdbx_strand_id
1 'polypeptide(L)'
;MAYWQTGSGRSPDLGGDRLRQALEQWRQCMAPLGIAYLTTPLEFPTPALANQWQLNSDIPLLELGDSPSADEVRIAVHDATCQESSGWAQAYYEESWRVDEEFVRENYAELEALQAEYADLGRRYEAAIAAR
;
A
#
# COMPACT_ATOMS: atom_id res chain seq x y z
N MET A 1 -2.87 -18.56 -4.31
CA MET A 1 -1.70 -18.40 -5.21
C MET A 1 -1.84 -17.04 -5.87
N ALA A 2 -0.96 -16.10 -5.52
CA ALA A 2 -1.02 -14.73 -6.01
C ALA A 2 -0.30 -14.63 -7.37
N TYR A 3 -1.03 -14.23 -8.41
CA TYR A 3 -0.57 -14.19 -9.81
C TYR A 3 0.36 -13.01 -10.14
N TRP A 4 0.84 -12.25 -9.14
CA TRP A 4 1.66 -11.06 -9.36
C TRP A 4 3.17 -11.29 -9.18
N GLN A 5 3.61 -12.50 -8.85
CA GLN A 5 5.02 -12.77 -8.51
C GLN A 5 5.88 -13.38 -9.63
N THR A 6 5.38 -13.56 -10.86
CA THR A 6 6.15 -14.24 -11.92
C THR A 6 6.46 -13.42 -13.17
N GLY A 7 6.10 -12.14 -13.22
CA GLY A 7 6.71 -11.21 -14.17
C GLY A 7 7.89 -10.53 -13.50
N SER A 8 8.95 -10.22 -14.23
CA SER A 8 9.98 -9.25 -13.84
C SER A 8 9.40 -7.82 -13.72
N GLY A 9 8.24 -7.68 -13.09
CA GLY A 9 7.64 -6.42 -12.69
C GLY A 9 8.45 -5.92 -11.52
N ARG A 10 9.47 -5.12 -11.82
CA ARG A 10 10.08 -4.23 -10.84
C ARG A 10 8.93 -3.52 -10.14
N SER A 11 8.67 -3.85 -8.86
CA SER A 11 7.86 -2.99 -7.99
C SER A 11 8.41 -1.59 -8.23
N PRO A 12 7.59 -0.62 -8.67
CA PRO A 12 8.06 0.75 -8.89
C PRO A 12 8.93 1.16 -7.71
N ASP A 13 10.22 1.37 -7.96
CA ASP A 13 11.03 2.07 -6.98
C ASP A 13 10.52 3.50 -7.03
N LEU A 14 9.62 3.83 -6.12
CA LEU A 14 9.02 5.16 -6.01
C LEU A 14 10.12 6.10 -5.48
N GLY A 15 10.97 6.57 -6.40
CA GLY A 15 12.21 7.28 -6.09
C GLY A 15 12.14 8.81 -6.17
N GLY A 16 10.95 9.37 -6.39
CA GLY A 16 10.76 10.81 -6.61
C GLY A 16 11.30 11.67 -5.46
N ASP A 17 11.99 12.77 -5.81
CA ASP A 17 12.61 13.69 -4.84
C ASP A 17 11.58 14.23 -3.83
N ARG A 18 10.37 14.55 -4.32
CA ARG A 18 9.26 15.03 -3.50
C ARG A 18 8.82 13.99 -2.47
N LEU A 19 8.70 12.72 -2.87
CA LEU A 19 8.34 11.64 -1.97
C LEU A 19 9.42 11.39 -0.91
N ARG A 20 10.70 11.41 -1.30
CA ARG A 20 11.83 11.27 -0.36
C ARG A 20 11.86 12.41 0.66
N GLN A 21 11.65 13.66 0.21
CA GLN A 21 11.58 14.82 1.08
C GLN A 21 10.39 14.76 2.04
N ALA A 22 9.20 14.39 1.55
CA ALA A 22 8.02 14.23 2.39
C ALA A 22 8.18 13.12 3.44
N LEU A 23 8.82 12.00 3.07
CA LEU A 23 9.13 10.92 4.01
C LEU A 23 10.05 11.39 5.14
N GLU A 24 11.08 12.17 4.82
CA GLU A 24 11.98 12.73 5.82
C GLU A 24 11.26 13.72 6.74
N GLN A 25 10.41 14.59 6.19
CA GLN A 25 9.59 15.50 7.00
C GLN A 25 8.63 14.76 7.93
N TRP A 26 8.00 13.67 7.46
CA TRP A 26 7.17 12.82 8.30
C TRP A 26 7.98 12.19 9.45
N ARG A 27 9.18 11.64 9.16
CA ARG A 27 10.07 11.08 10.20
C ARG A 27 10.46 12.11 11.25
N GLN A 28 10.77 13.35 10.82
CA GLN A 28 11.09 14.45 11.73
C GLN A 28 9.89 14.84 12.60
N CYS A 29 8.69 14.87 12.02
CA CYS A 29 7.45 15.13 12.76
C CYS A 29 7.12 14.03 13.77
N MET A 30 7.41 12.76 13.43
CA MET A 30 7.20 11.60 14.31
C MET A 30 8.28 11.44 15.39
N ALA A 31 9.46 12.03 15.21
CA ALA A 31 10.61 11.89 16.11
C ALA A 31 10.31 12.15 17.61
N PRO A 32 9.48 13.14 18.00
CA PRO A 32 9.14 13.38 19.40
C PRO A 32 8.45 12.22 20.12
N LEU A 33 7.82 11.28 19.38
CA LEU A 33 7.18 10.09 19.96
C LEU A 33 8.19 9.02 20.39
N GLY A 34 9.46 9.12 19.99
CA GLY A 34 10.50 8.17 20.38
C GLY A 34 10.31 6.75 19.85
N ILE A 35 9.51 6.57 18.80
CA ILE A 35 9.22 5.26 18.20
C ILE A 35 10.44 4.80 17.40
N ALA A 36 10.99 3.65 17.76
CA ALA A 36 12.13 3.07 17.05
C ALA A 36 11.72 2.44 15.71
N TYR A 37 12.66 2.39 14.76
CA TYR A 37 12.51 1.70 13.46
C TYR A 37 11.35 2.21 12.58
N LEU A 38 11.11 3.52 12.56
CA LEU A 38 10.15 4.13 11.62
C LEU A 38 10.63 3.96 10.18
N THR A 39 9.85 3.24 9.37
CA THR A 39 10.14 3.01 7.94
C THR A 39 9.41 4.02 7.08
N THR A 40 8.11 3.81 6.82
CA THR A 40 7.24 4.69 6.03
C THR A 40 5.84 4.78 6.66
N PRO A 41 5.05 5.82 6.32
CA PRO A 41 3.65 5.90 6.74
C PRO A 41 2.79 4.68 6.35
N LEU A 42 3.09 3.98 5.25
CA LEU A 42 2.33 2.78 4.83
C LEU A 42 2.53 1.58 5.74
N GLU A 43 3.69 1.50 6.36
CA GLU A 43 4.07 0.41 7.25
C GLU A 43 3.86 0.79 8.72
N PHE A 44 3.21 1.93 8.99
CA PHE A 44 2.85 2.34 10.32
C PHE A 44 1.51 1.72 10.73
N PRO A 45 1.34 1.22 11.97
CA PRO A 45 2.30 1.23 13.08
C PRO A 45 3.42 0.20 12.92
N THR A 46 4.56 0.45 13.57
CA THR A 46 5.69 -0.49 13.55
C THR A 46 5.29 -1.84 14.15
N PRO A 47 5.95 -2.95 13.76
CA PRO A 47 5.64 -4.27 14.32
C PRO A 47 5.69 -4.33 15.85
N ALA A 48 6.57 -3.54 16.48
CA ALA A 48 6.66 -3.44 17.93
C ALA A 48 5.41 -2.81 18.55
N LEU A 49 4.90 -1.70 17.98
CA LEU A 49 3.66 -1.07 18.42
C LEU A 49 2.45 -1.96 18.13
N ALA A 50 2.39 -2.57 16.95
CA ALA A 50 1.33 -3.50 16.60
C ALA A 50 1.27 -4.70 17.56
N ASN A 51 2.42 -5.22 18.01
CA ASN A 51 2.47 -6.26 19.04
C ASN A 51 2.06 -5.74 20.43
N GLN A 52 2.51 -4.54 20.81
CA GLN A 52 2.14 -3.90 22.08
C GLN A 52 0.62 -3.72 22.20
N TRP A 53 -0.04 -3.32 21.11
CA TRP A 53 -1.48 -3.10 21.03
C TRP A 53 -2.27 -4.34 20.59
N GLN A 54 -1.60 -5.50 20.45
CA GLN A 54 -2.22 -6.77 20.06
C GLN A 54 -2.95 -6.72 18.70
N LEU A 55 -2.55 -5.83 17.79
CA LEU A 55 -3.12 -5.70 16.43
C LEU A 55 -2.76 -6.88 15.53
N ASN A 56 -1.68 -7.60 15.85
CA ASN A 56 -1.21 -8.78 15.11
C ASN A 56 -1.71 -10.11 15.68
N SER A 57 -2.73 -10.07 16.54
CA SER A 57 -3.20 -11.24 17.24
C SER A 57 -4.29 -11.94 16.43
N ASP A 58 -4.26 -13.27 16.36
CA ASP A 58 -5.34 -14.11 15.82
C ASP A 58 -6.55 -14.15 16.79
N ILE A 59 -6.75 -13.07 17.55
CA ILE A 59 -7.84 -12.96 18.52
C ILE A 59 -9.13 -12.78 17.71
N PRO A 60 -10.16 -13.61 17.95
CA PRO A 60 -11.47 -13.41 17.35
C PRO A 60 -11.94 -11.97 17.53
N LEU A 61 -12.54 -11.38 16.49
CA LEU A 61 -13.08 -10.00 16.52
C LEU A 61 -14.01 -9.72 17.73
N LEU A 62 -14.60 -10.76 18.31
CA LEU A 62 -15.47 -10.72 19.50
C LEU A 62 -14.70 -10.62 20.84
N GLU A 63 -13.39 -10.84 20.82
CA GLU A 63 -12.48 -10.83 21.97
C GLU A 63 -11.48 -9.67 21.93
N LEU A 64 -11.39 -8.95 20.80
CA LEU A 64 -10.75 -7.63 20.74
C LEU A 64 -11.58 -6.68 21.61
N GLY A 65 -10.95 -6.03 22.59
CA GLY A 65 -11.62 -5.04 23.42
C GLY A 65 -12.33 -3.98 22.57
N ASP A 66 -13.51 -3.54 23.02
CA ASP A 66 -14.45 -2.73 22.22
C ASP A 66 -13.91 -1.35 21.76
N SER A 67 -12.71 -0.92 22.19
CA SER A 67 -12.17 0.40 21.83
C SER A 67 -10.64 0.46 21.85
N PRO A 68 -10.03 1.21 20.90
CA PRO A 68 -8.61 1.53 20.93
C PRO A 68 -8.19 2.20 22.24
N SER A 69 -6.97 1.95 22.69
CA SER A 69 -6.44 2.63 23.87
C SER A 69 -6.24 4.13 23.61
N ALA A 70 -6.23 4.94 24.67
CA ALA A 70 -5.92 6.37 24.55
C ALA A 70 -4.51 6.63 24.00
N ASP A 71 -3.61 5.66 24.16
CA ASP A 71 -2.26 5.68 23.60
C ASP A 71 -2.27 5.50 22.08
N GLU A 72 -2.98 4.48 21.60
CA GLU A 72 -3.20 4.21 20.18
C GLU A 72 -3.79 5.43 19.48
N VAL A 73 -4.87 6.00 20.04
CA VAL A 73 -5.56 7.15 19.44
C VAL A 73 -4.61 8.35 19.38
N ARG A 74 -3.86 8.63 20.46
CA ARG A 74 -2.92 9.77 20.49
C ARG A 74 -1.84 9.61 19.43
N ILE A 75 -1.26 8.42 19.29
CA ILE A 75 -0.19 8.16 18.32
C ILE A 75 -0.74 8.18 16.90
N ALA A 76 -1.91 7.58 16.64
CA ALA A 76 -2.56 7.59 15.33
C ALA A 76 -2.94 9.01 14.87
N VAL A 77 -3.44 9.86 15.78
CA VAL A 77 -3.74 11.26 15.47
C VAL A 77 -2.46 12.05 15.16
N HIS A 78 -1.38 11.81 15.91
CA HIS A 78 -0.09 12.45 15.65
C HIS A 78 0.49 12.00 14.30
N ASP A 79 0.45 10.71 13.97
CA ASP A 79 0.84 10.18 12.67
C ASP A 79 0.02 10.81 11.54
N ALA A 80 -1.31 10.83 11.63
CA ALA A 80 -2.17 11.45 10.63
C ALA A 80 -1.81 12.93 10.40
N THR A 81 -1.56 13.68 11.48
CA THR A 81 -1.11 15.08 11.41
C THR A 81 0.26 15.21 10.72
N CYS A 82 1.18 14.28 11.00
CA CYS A 82 2.50 14.25 10.36
C CYS A 82 2.40 13.87 8.87
N GLN A 83 1.51 12.96 8.49
CA GLN A 83 1.28 12.60 7.09
C GLN A 83 0.70 13.78 6.29
N GLU A 84 -0.24 14.52 6.89
CA GLU A 84 -0.84 15.71 6.26
C GLU A 84 0.18 16.84 6.12
N SER A 85 0.87 17.21 7.21
CA SER A 85 1.81 18.33 7.23
C SER A 85 3.07 18.10 6.38
N SER A 86 3.52 16.86 6.24
CA SER A 86 4.64 16.50 5.35
C SER A 86 4.25 16.42 3.87
N GLY A 87 2.95 16.37 3.56
CA GLY A 87 2.46 16.12 2.20
C GLY A 87 2.77 14.72 1.67
N TRP A 88 3.11 13.77 2.55
CA TRP A 88 3.59 12.44 2.14
C TRP A 88 2.54 11.67 1.32
N ALA A 89 1.27 11.66 1.75
CA ALA A 89 0.23 10.91 1.06
C ALA A 89 0.02 11.40 -0.38
N GLN A 90 0.05 12.72 -0.58
CA GLN A 90 -0.05 13.31 -1.92
C GLN A 90 1.17 12.96 -2.77
N ALA A 91 2.39 13.12 -2.23
CA ALA A 91 3.62 12.81 -2.97
C ALA A 91 3.70 11.32 -3.36
N TYR A 92 3.26 10.42 -2.47
CA TYR A 92 3.21 8.99 -2.74
C TYR A 92 2.23 8.67 -3.88
N TYR A 93 1.03 9.24 -3.81
CA TYR A 93 0.00 9.07 -4.84
C TYR A 93 0.47 9.59 -6.20
N GLU A 94 1.02 10.80 -6.25
CA GLU A 94 1.52 11.39 -7.51
C GLU A 94 2.63 10.52 -8.14
N GLU A 95 3.59 10.03 -7.34
CA GLU A 95 4.65 9.17 -7.86
C GLU A 95 4.15 7.79 -8.26
N SER A 96 3.21 7.19 -7.53
CA SER A 96 2.63 5.89 -7.91
C SER A 96 1.91 5.99 -9.24
N TRP A 97 1.06 7.01 -9.40
CA TRP A 97 0.35 7.25 -10.66
C TRP A 97 1.28 7.56 -11.81
N ARG A 98 2.34 8.35 -11.58
CA ARG A 98 3.34 8.65 -12.62
C ARG A 98 3.98 7.37 -13.15
N VAL A 99 4.37 6.45 -12.27
CA VAL A 99 4.99 5.18 -12.70
C VAL A 99 3.97 4.27 -13.39
N ASP A 100 2.73 4.20 -12.89
CA ASP A 100 1.68 3.40 -13.52
C ASP A 100 1.34 3.91 -14.93
N GLU A 101 1.22 5.23 -15.11
CA GLU A 101 1.01 5.85 -16.42
C GLU A 101 2.17 5.60 -17.38
N GLU A 102 3.41 5.66 -16.89
CA GLU A 102 4.62 5.34 -17.65
C GLU A 102 4.61 3.87 -18.09
N PHE A 103 4.32 2.95 -17.18
CA PHE A 103 4.20 1.52 -17.49
C PHE A 103 3.12 1.26 -18.55
N VAL A 104 1.92 1.79 -18.37
CA VAL A 104 0.82 1.59 -19.34
C VAL A 104 1.20 2.17 -20.71
N ARG A 105 1.80 3.37 -20.73
CA ARG A 105 2.23 4.02 -21.98
C ARG A 105 3.29 3.19 -22.72
N GLU A 106 4.27 2.67 -22.00
CA GLU A 106 5.36 1.89 -22.59
C GLU A 106 4.91 0.50 -23.07
N ASN A 107 3.92 -0.09 -22.40
CA ASN A 107 3.49 -1.47 -22.65
C ASN A 107 2.11 -1.57 -23.30
N TYR A 108 1.54 -0.45 -23.78
CA TYR A 108 0.14 -0.38 -24.22
C TYR A 108 -0.25 -1.44 -25.25
N ALA A 109 0.56 -1.63 -26.29
CA ALA A 109 0.28 -2.60 -27.35
C ALA A 109 0.31 -4.05 -26.85
N GLU A 110 1.23 -4.39 -25.95
CA GLU A 110 1.27 -5.71 -25.33
C GLU A 110 0.06 -5.94 -24.41
N LEU A 111 -0.29 -4.93 -23.61
CA LEU A 111 -1.46 -4.96 -22.74
C LEU A 111 -2.76 -5.11 -23.55
N GLU A 112 -2.89 -4.44 -24.69
CA GLU A 112 -4.04 -4.58 -25.60
C GLU A 112 -4.12 -6.00 -26.19
N ALA A 113 -2.99 -6.56 -26.64
CA ALA A 113 -2.94 -7.92 -27.16
C ALA A 113 -3.34 -8.96 -26.09
N LEU A 114 -2.81 -8.82 -24.87
CA LEU A 114 -3.18 -9.67 -23.74
C LEU A 114 -4.66 -9.54 -23.38
N GLN A 115 -5.20 -8.31 -23.40
CA GLN A 115 -6.63 -8.09 -23.17
C GLN A 115 -7.49 -8.83 -24.19
N ALA A 116 -7.13 -8.77 -25.47
CA ALA A 116 -7.85 -9.48 -26.54
C ALA A 116 -7.77 -11.01 -26.38
N GLU A 117 -6.59 -11.54 -26.04
CA GLU A 117 -6.37 -12.96 -25.79
C GLU A 117 -7.25 -13.47 -24.63
N TYR A 118 -7.22 -12.79 -23.49
CA TYR A 118 -8.00 -13.20 -22.32
C TYR A 118 -9.51 -13.05 -22.55
N ALA A 119 -9.95 -12.03 -23.28
CA ALA A 119 -11.34 -11.89 -23.69
C ALA A 119 -11.79 -13.08 -24.57
N ASP A 120 -10.93 -13.56 -25.46
CA ASP A 120 -11.22 -14.74 -26.26
C ASP A 120 -11.27 -16.03 -25.44
N LEU A 121 -10.29 -16.21 -24.55
CA LEU A 121 -10.26 -17.35 -23.65
C LEU A 121 -11.50 -17.40 -22.76
N GLY A 122 -11.95 -16.26 -22.24
CA GLY A 122 -13.20 -16.12 -21.49
C GLY A 122 -14.41 -16.63 -22.27
N ARG A 123 -14.59 -16.16 -23.51
CA ARG A 123 -15.71 -16.62 -24.39
C ARG A 123 -15.66 -18.13 -24.64
N ARG A 124 -14.47 -18.70 -24.83
CA ARG A 124 -14.31 -20.15 -25.04
C ARG A 124 -14.73 -20.95 -23.80
N TYR A 125 -14.39 -20.49 -22.60
CA TYR A 125 -14.81 -21.15 -21.37
C TYR A 125 -16.33 -21.06 -21.16
N GLU A 126 -16.92 -19.89 -21.40
CA GLU A 126 -18.38 -19.72 -21.30
C GLU A 126 -19.13 -20.66 -22.26
N ALA A 127 -18.68 -20.76 -23.52
CA ALA A 127 -19.27 -21.67 -24.49
C ALA A 127 -19.15 -23.14 -24.07
N ALA A 128 -18.01 -23.55 -23.51
CA ALA A 128 -17.79 -24.91 -23.04
C ALA A 128 -18.67 -25.26 -21.81
N ILE A 129 -18.91 -24.29 -20.92
CA ILE A 129 -19.82 -24.46 -19.78
C ILE A 129 -21.27 -24.59 -20.27
N ALA A 130 -21.70 -23.75 -21.21
CA ALA A 130 -23.06 -23.75 -21.73
C ALA A 130 -23.40 -24.98 -22.59
N ALA A 131 -22.40 -25.67 -23.13
CA ALA A 131 -22.56 -26.88 -23.93
C ALA A 131 -22.64 -28.18 -23.10
N ARG A 132 -22.60 -28.10 -21.77
CA ARG A 132 -22.83 -29.22 -20.83
C ARG A 132 -24.25 -29.24 -20.33
#